data_AF-A0A6L8ENS1-F1
#
_entry.id   AF-A0A6L8ENS1-F1
#
_cell.length_a   1.000
_cell.length_b   1.000
_cell.length_c   1.000
_cell.angle_alpha   90.00
_cell.angle_beta   90.00
_cell.angle_gamma   90.00
#
_symmetry.space_group_name_H-M   'P 1'
#
loop_
_entity.id
_entity.type
_entity.pdbx_description
1 polymer ?
#
loop_
_entity_poly.entity_id
_entity_poly.type
_entity_poly.pdbx_seq_one_letter_code
_entity_poly.pdbx_strand_id
1 'polypeptide(L)'
;MSEDIPAGYWKNAKGDLIKAENVSARERDMDEVVRKIHGFGADLSGTMWRFREYTMRDIALYCDRLIKSYGAAPRGKKGNVTLTSFDGCIRVTLSIADVVEAGPEILAAQTLIEECIDEWSKNAQINLRALVKQAFQQDACGRLSVAQLLNLKRIEIDDDKWRRAQGAIGDALRPAGRAEYVRIYTRQAATDPWEQLPLHLAQVRAPGDAGEHTPEDSLAMRVRSAVAEARYRGVKQGDIRQIVNDACGRPKKDDGDPA
;
A
#
# COMPACT_ATOMS: atom_id res chain seq x y z
N MET A 1 -2.30 -24.04 -26.18
CA MET A 1 -3.36 -24.63 -27.03
C MET A 1 -4.12 -23.46 -27.64
N SER A 2 -3.68 -22.94 -28.79
CA SER A 2 -4.46 -21.94 -29.52
C SER A 2 -5.49 -22.73 -30.30
N GLU A 3 -6.76 -22.65 -29.89
CA GLU A 3 -7.85 -23.18 -30.70
C GLU A 3 -8.07 -22.20 -31.86
N ASP A 4 -7.87 -22.69 -33.08
CA ASP A 4 -8.11 -21.92 -34.30
C ASP A 4 -9.61 -21.69 -34.45
N ILE A 5 -10.03 -20.44 -34.22
CA ILE A 5 -11.41 -19.99 -34.44
C ILE A 5 -11.62 -19.88 -35.96
N PRO A 6 -12.61 -20.57 -36.55
CA PRO A 6 -12.90 -20.47 -37.98
C PRO A 6 -13.20 -19.02 -38.40
N ALA A 7 -12.74 -18.63 -39.59
CA ALA A 7 -12.97 -17.29 -40.12
C ALA A 7 -14.48 -16.94 -40.16
N GLY A 8 -14.85 -15.77 -39.65
CA GLY A 8 -16.25 -15.32 -39.57
C GLY A 8 -17.00 -15.77 -38.31
N TYR A 9 -16.33 -16.43 -37.36
CA TYR A 9 -16.89 -16.82 -36.07
C TYR A 9 -16.18 -16.15 -34.91
N TRP A 10 -16.90 -15.98 -33.81
CA TRP A 10 -16.44 -15.44 -32.53
C TRP A 10 -16.69 -16.48 -31.45
N LYS A 11 -15.74 -16.68 -30.55
CA LYS A 11 -15.90 -17.60 -29.42
C LYS A 11 -16.42 -16.84 -28.20
N ASN A 12 -17.55 -17.27 -27.65
CA ASN A 12 -18.10 -16.67 -26.42
C ASN A 12 -17.42 -17.24 -25.16
N ALA A 13 -17.78 -16.72 -23.98
CA ALA A 13 -17.23 -17.16 -22.69
C ALA A 13 -17.57 -18.62 -22.32
N LYS A 14 -18.65 -19.19 -22.86
CA LYS A 14 -19.04 -20.60 -22.68
C LYS A 14 -18.31 -21.54 -23.64
N GLY A 15 -17.59 -20.98 -24.62
CA GLY A 15 -16.87 -21.70 -25.64
C GLY A 15 -17.63 -21.93 -26.94
N ASP A 16 -18.85 -21.40 -27.08
CA ASP A 16 -19.65 -21.53 -28.31
C ASP A 16 -19.13 -20.61 -29.41
N LEU A 17 -19.20 -21.10 -30.66
CA LEU A 17 -18.88 -20.31 -31.86
C LEU A 17 -20.13 -19.59 -32.37
N ILE A 18 -20.11 -18.27 -32.27
CA ILE A 18 -21.17 -17.36 -32.73
C ILE A 18 -20.73 -16.78 -34.07
N LYS A 19 -21.60 -16.82 -35.08
CA LYS A 19 -21.33 -16.12 -36.36
C LYS A 19 -21.12 -14.63 -36.10
N ALA A 20 -20.14 -14.02 -36.75
CA ALA A 20 -19.81 -12.61 -36.54
C ALA A 20 -21.05 -11.73 -36.64
N GLU A 21 -21.91 -11.92 -37.64
CA GLU A 21 -23.19 -11.21 -37.85
C GLU A 21 -24.11 -11.17 -36.63
N ASN A 22 -24.08 -12.21 -35.79
CA ASN A 22 -24.92 -12.33 -34.60
C ASN A 22 -24.31 -11.69 -33.35
N VAL A 23 -23.05 -11.27 -33.41
CA VAL A 23 -22.40 -10.50 -32.35
C VAL A 23 -22.72 -9.03 -32.56
N SER A 24 -23.26 -8.38 -31.53
CA SER A 24 -23.67 -6.98 -31.62
C SER A 24 -22.47 -6.05 -31.85
N ALA A 25 -22.69 -4.92 -32.54
CA ALA A 25 -21.63 -3.93 -32.76
C ALA A 25 -21.03 -3.42 -31.44
N ARG A 26 -21.86 -3.25 -30.40
CA ARG A 26 -21.43 -2.84 -29.06
C ARG A 26 -20.49 -3.84 -28.41
N GLU A 27 -20.78 -5.15 -28.53
CA GLU A 27 -19.90 -6.19 -27.97
C GLU A 27 -18.56 -6.25 -28.68
N ARG A 28 -18.54 -6.05 -30.00
CA ARG A 28 -17.29 -6.02 -30.78
C ARG A 28 -16.42 -4.80 -30.41
N ASP A 29 -17.03 -3.63 -30.31
CA ASP A 29 -16.36 -2.39 -29.88
C ASP A 29 -15.77 -2.55 -28.46
N MET A 30 -16.54 -3.12 -27.54
CA MET A 30 -16.07 -3.40 -26.19
C MET A 30 -14.91 -4.42 -26.17
N ASP A 31 -15.00 -5.50 -26.94
CA ASP A 31 -13.92 -6.50 -27.05
C ASP A 31 -12.63 -5.87 -27.62
N GLU A 32 -12.74 -5.00 -28.64
CA GLU A 32 -11.60 -4.27 -29.19
C GLU A 32 -10.92 -3.39 -28.12
N VAL A 33 -11.71 -2.61 -27.39
CA VAL A 33 -11.21 -1.76 -26.30
C VAL A 33 -10.52 -2.61 -25.21
N VAL A 34 -11.14 -3.71 -24.79
CA VAL A 34 -10.58 -4.62 -23.78
C VAL A 34 -9.28 -5.23 -24.25
N ARG A 35 -9.21 -5.75 -25.48
CA ARG A 35 -7.99 -6.35 -26.04
C ARG A 35 -6.86 -5.34 -26.17
N LYS A 36 -7.19 -4.11 -26.58
CA LYS A 36 -6.24 -3.01 -26.66
C LYS A 36 -5.65 -2.68 -25.29
N ILE A 37 -6.50 -2.50 -24.27
CA ILE A 37 -6.06 -2.25 -22.89
C ILE A 37 -5.23 -3.42 -22.36
N HIS A 38 -5.66 -4.66 -22.62
CA HIS A 38 -4.92 -5.85 -22.24
C HIS A 38 -3.52 -5.89 -22.86
N GLY A 39 -3.38 -5.53 -24.14
CA GLY A 39 -2.08 -5.43 -24.80
C GLY A 39 -1.11 -4.52 -24.06
N PHE A 40 -1.52 -3.28 -23.79
CA PHE A 40 -0.70 -2.32 -23.01
C PHE A 40 -0.39 -2.82 -21.60
N GLY A 41 -1.39 -3.44 -20.94
CA GLY A 41 -1.23 -4.00 -19.60
C GLY A 41 -0.25 -5.17 -19.55
N ALA A 42 -0.25 -6.04 -20.56
CA ALA A 42 0.66 -7.17 -20.67
C ALA A 42 2.12 -6.70 -20.83
N ASP A 43 2.36 -5.70 -21.66
CA ASP A 43 3.69 -5.11 -21.88
C ASP A 43 4.23 -4.43 -20.61
N LEU A 44 3.39 -3.67 -19.92
CA LEU A 44 3.74 -3.03 -18.64
C LEU A 44 4.05 -4.09 -17.58
N SER A 45 3.21 -5.12 -17.46
CA SER A 45 3.40 -6.24 -16.52
C SER A 45 4.73 -6.95 -16.77
N GLY A 46 5.05 -7.25 -18.04
CA GLY A 46 6.35 -7.84 -18.40
C GLY A 46 7.54 -6.95 -18.04
N THR A 47 7.38 -5.63 -18.18
CA THR A 47 8.41 -4.65 -17.80
C THR A 47 8.60 -4.58 -16.29
N MET A 48 7.51 -4.53 -15.51
CA MET A 48 7.56 -4.55 -14.05
C MET A 48 8.17 -5.85 -13.51
N TRP A 49 7.84 -6.99 -14.12
CA TRP A 49 8.43 -8.28 -13.75
C TRP A 49 9.95 -8.29 -13.97
N ARG A 50 10.43 -7.87 -15.14
CA ARG A 50 11.87 -7.76 -15.42
C ARG A 50 12.56 -6.83 -14.43
N PHE A 51 11.99 -5.65 -14.20
CA PHE A 51 12.50 -4.67 -13.24
C PHE A 51 12.63 -5.28 -11.83
N ARG A 52 11.60 -5.99 -11.35
CA ARG A 52 11.63 -6.67 -10.05
C ARG A 52 12.76 -7.70 -9.98
N GLU A 53 12.85 -8.59 -10.97
CA GLU A 53 13.85 -9.67 -10.98
C GLU A 53 15.29 -9.12 -10.99
N TYR A 54 15.59 -8.14 -11.85
CA TYR A 54 16.91 -7.51 -11.87
C TYR A 54 17.24 -6.80 -10.56
N THR A 55 16.28 -6.05 -10.00
CA THR A 55 16.49 -5.34 -8.74
C THR A 55 16.81 -6.31 -7.60
N MET A 56 16.05 -7.40 -7.47
CA MET A 56 16.28 -8.41 -6.44
C MET A 56 17.65 -9.07 -6.58
N ARG A 57 18.01 -9.42 -7.83
CA ARG A 57 19.31 -10.00 -8.15
C ARG A 57 20.46 -9.07 -7.78
N ASP A 58 20.37 -7.80 -8.13
CA ASP A 58 21.44 -6.82 -7.87
C ASP A 58 21.62 -6.55 -6.38
N ILE A 59 20.52 -6.43 -5.62
CA ILE A 59 20.56 -6.30 -4.16
C ILE A 59 21.22 -7.53 -3.54
N ALA A 60 20.83 -8.74 -3.96
CA ALA A 60 21.42 -9.98 -3.45
C ALA A 60 22.92 -10.06 -3.74
N LEU A 61 23.34 -9.78 -4.98
CA LEU A 61 24.76 -9.77 -5.37
C LEU A 61 25.57 -8.72 -4.59
N TYR A 62 24.99 -7.55 -4.33
CA TYR A 62 25.62 -6.53 -3.51
C TYR A 62 25.82 -7.00 -2.06
N CYS A 63 24.77 -7.53 -1.44
CA CYS A 63 24.85 -8.08 -0.08
C CYS A 63 25.88 -9.20 0.03
N ASP A 64 25.92 -10.13 -0.94
CA ASP A 64 26.89 -11.22 -0.96
C ASP A 64 28.34 -10.69 -1.05
N ARG A 65 28.59 -9.68 -1.88
CA ARG A 65 29.91 -9.03 -1.96
C ARG A 65 30.28 -8.36 -0.65
N LEU A 66 29.34 -7.67 -0.01
CA LEU A 66 29.53 -6.99 1.26
C LEU A 66 29.85 -7.99 2.39
N ILE A 67 29.08 -9.07 2.52
CA ILE A 67 29.31 -10.13 3.51
C ILE A 67 30.70 -10.73 3.34
N LYS A 68 31.08 -11.05 2.09
CA LYS A 68 32.41 -11.59 1.77
C LYS A 68 33.54 -10.61 2.12
N SER A 69 33.37 -9.31 1.86
CA SER A 69 34.42 -8.32 2.17
C SER A 69 34.70 -8.19 3.67
N TYR A 70 33.72 -8.50 4.52
CA TYR A 70 33.88 -8.52 5.98
C TYR A 70 34.24 -9.90 6.54
N GLY A 71 34.49 -10.91 5.70
CA GLY A 71 34.83 -12.26 6.14
C GLY A 71 33.71 -12.99 6.92
N ALA A 72 32.48 -12.51 6.82
CA ALA A 72 31.34 -13.11 7.51
C ALA A 72 30.80 -14.32 6.72
N ALA A 73 30.28 -15.32 7.45
CA ALA A 73 29.59 -16.43 6.82
C ALA A 73 28.22 -15.97 6.30
N PRO A 74 27.79 -16.38 5.09
CA PRO A 74 26.47 -16.07 4.58
C PRO A 74 25.41 -16.73 5.49
N ARG A 75 24.78 -15.93 6.34
CA ARG A 75 23.58 -16.32 7.09
C ARG A 75 22.38 -16.07 6.18
N GLY A 76 21.45 -17.02 6.11
CA GLY A 76 20.42 -17.10 5.07
C GLY A 76 19.66 -15.80 4.77
N LYS A 77 19.01 -15.76 3.58
CA LYS A 77 18.28 -14.64 2.94
C LYS A 77 17.15 -14.01 3.78
N LYS A 78 17.46 -13.48 4.96
CA LYS A 78 16.51 -12.88 5.89
C LYS A 78 17.05 -11.53 6.32
N GLY A 79 16.36 -10.48 5.89
CA GLY A 79 16.59 -9.14 6.37
C GLY A 79 16.00 -8.12 5.43
N ASN A 80 15.49 -7.03 6.00
CA ASN A 80 15.23 -5.83 5.25
C ASN A 80 16.57 -5.19 4.87
N VAL A 81 16.67 -4.69 3.65
CA VAL A 81 17.89 -4.03 3.14
C VAL A 81 17.53 -2.63 2.68
N THR A 82 18.34 -1.66 3.09
CA THR A 82 18.21 -0.26 2.62
C THR A 82 19.52 0.15 2.00
N LEU A 83 19.49 0.52 0.72
CA LEU A 83 20.62 1.07 -0.02
C LEU A 83 20.33 2.54 -0.28
N THR A 84 21.28 3.42 0.03
CA THR A 84 21.18 4.86 -0.26
C THR A 84 22.35 5.23 -1.17
N SER A 85 22.10 6.09 -2.15
CA SER A 85 23.14 6.62 -3.04
C SER A 85 24.15 7.46 -2.26
N PHE A 86 25.35 7.62 -2.83
CA PHE A 86 26.46 8.33 -2.17
C PHE A 86 26.13 9.80 -1.87
N ASP A 87 25.44 10.48 -2.78
CA ASP A 87 24.92 11.85 -2.61
C ASP A 87 23.76 11.93 -1.60
N GLY A 88 23.21 10.78 -1.19
CA GLY A 88 22.11 10.69 -0.27
C GLY A 88 20.75 11.04 -0.87
N CYS A 89 20.60 11.21 -2.18
CA CYS A 89 19.35 11.67 -2.81
C CYS A 89 18.44 10.56 -3.32
N ILE A 90 18.93 9.33 -3.42
CA ILE A 90 18.19 8.16 -3.89
C ILE A 90 18.27 7.05 -2.84
N ARG A 91 17.15 6.37 -2.60
CA ARG A 91 17.09 5.24 -1.67
C ARG A 91 16.26 4.10 -2.23
N VAL A 92 16.78 2.89 -2.12
CA VAL A 92 16.08 1.64 -2.45
C VAL A 92 15.95 0.81 -1.18
N THR A 93 14.72 0.43 -0.85
CA THR A 93 14.41 -0.39 0.32
C THR A 93 13.77 -1.70 -0.12
N LEU A 94 14.39 -2.82 0.26
CA LEU A 94 13.81 -4.15 0.17
C LEU A 94 13.28 -4.54 1.55
N SER A 95 11.98 -4.79 1.65
CA SER A 95 11.33 -5.32 2.85
C SER A 95 10.84 -6.74 2.60
N ILE A 96 11.16 -7.66 3.51
CA ILE A 96 10.70 -9.05 3.44
C ILE A 96 9.75 -9.28 4.61
N ALA A 97 8.50 -9.58 4.30
CA ALA A 97 7.48 -9.91 5.29
C ALA A 97 7.11 -11.39 5.20
N ASP A 98 6.98 -12.06 6.33
CA ASP A 98 6.38 -13.39 6.36
C ASP A 98 4.86 -13.26 6.10
N VAL A 99 4.36 -14.04 5.16
CA VAL A 99 2.94 -14.14 4.86
C VAL A 99 2.37 -15.25 5.73
N VAL A 100 1.37 -14.90 6.53
CA VAL A 100 0.64 -15.83 7.38
C VAL A 100 -0.71 -16.08 6.74
N GLU A 101 -1.14 -17.33 6.72
CA GLU A 101 -2.48 -17.72 6.29
C GLU A 101 -3.20 -18.46 7.42
N ALA A 102 -4.52 -18.35 7.41
CA ALA A 102 -5.38 -19.07 8.34
C ALA A 102 -5.77 -20.43 7.75
N GLY A 103 -5.54 -21.49 8.52
CA GLY A 103 -5.95 -22.85 8.23
C GLY A 103 -7.43 -23.14 8.54
N PRO A 104 -7.91 -24.35 8.22
CA PRO A 104 -9.29 -24.77 8.43
C PRO A 104 -9.71 -24.80 9.92
N GLU A 105 -8.77 -24.82 10.85
CA GLU A 105 -8.99 -24.83 12.29
C GLU A 105 -9.77 -23.59 12.77
N ILE A 106 -9.78 -22.51 11.99
CA ILE A 106 -10.64 -21.34 12.24
C ILE A 106 -12.13 -21.70 12.32
N LEU A 107 -12.59 -22.69 11.55
CA LEU A 107 -14.00 -23.11 11.63
C LEU A 107 -14.35 -23.60 13.04
N ALA A 108 -13.46 -24.37 13.68
CA ALA A 108 -13.64 -24.82 15.05
C ALA A 108 -13.57 -23.66 16.06
N ALA A 109 -12.65 -22.71 15.85
CA ALA A 109 -12.55 -21.52 16.67
C ALA A 109 -13.83 -20.67 16.64
N GLN A 110 -14.39 -20.47 15.44
CA GLN A 110 -15.62 -19.70 15.26
C GLN A 110 -16.79 -20.33 16.01
N THR A 111 -17.00 -21.64 15.86
CA THR A 111 -18.07 -22.36 16.56
C THR A 111 -17.94 -22.24 18.08
N LEU A 112 -16.74 -22.46 18.64
CA LEU A 112 -16.51 -22.37 20.08
C LEU A 112 -16.76 -20.96 20.63
N ILE A 113 -16.41 -19.91 19.88
CA ILE A 113 -16.64 -18.52 20.29
C ILE A 113 -18.13 -18.18 20.21
N GLU A 114 -18.84 -18.63 19.18
CA GLU A 114 -20.29 -18.42 19.06
C GLU A 114 -21.04 -19.10 20.22
N GLU A 115 -20.69 -20.35 20.55
CA GLU A 115 -21.24 -21.07 21.72
C GLU A 115 -20.95 -20.35 23.05
N CYS A 116 -19.72 -19.90 23.25
CA CYS A 116 -19.29 -19.16 24.43
C CYS A 116 -20.06 -17.84 24.59
N ILE A 117 -20.21 -17.11 23.48
CA ILE A 117 -20.99 -15.88 23.46
C ILE A 117 -22.44 -16.19 23.79
N ASP A 118 -23.09 -17.16 23.17
CA ASP A 118 -24.51 -17.46 23.37
C ASP A 118 -24.86 -17.76 24.84
N GLU A 119 -23.94 -18.39 25.57
CA GLU A 119 -24.08 -18.65 27.01
C GLU A 119 -24.06 -17.38 27.88
N TRP A 120 -23.38 -16.31 27.45
CA TRP A 120 -23.25 -15.05 28.22
C TRP A 120 -24.48 -14.12 28.14
N SER A 121 -25.66 -14.67 27.88
CA SER A 121 -26.84 -13.89 27.50
C SER A 121 -27.51 -13.18 28.68
N LYS A 122 -27.21 -11.87 28.84
CA LYS A 122 -28.24 -10.84 29.11
C LYS A 122 -27.82 -9.36 28.98
N ASN A 123 -26.55 -8.95 29.12
CA ASN A 123 -26.24 -7.49 29.11
C ASN A 123 -24.96 -7.04 28.36
N ALA A 124 -24.11 -7.93 27.82
CA ALA A 124 -22.81 -7.55 27.23
C ALA A 124 -22.70 -7.72 25.70
N GLN A 125 -23.74 -8.17 25.00
CA GLN A 125 -23.50 -9.03 23.83
C GLN A 125 -23.57 -8.41 22.43
N ILE A 126 -24.09 -7.21 22.23
CA ILE A 126 -24.21 -6.68 20.86
C ILE A 126 -22.82 -6.28 20.33
N ASN A 127 -22.04 -5.56 21.15
CA ASN A 127 -20.73 -5.07 20.75
C ASN A 127 -19.71 -6.21 20.62
N LEU A 128 -19.74 -7.20 21.51
CA LEU A 128 -18.83 -8.35 21.43
C LEU A 128 -19.12 -9.24 20.22
N ARG A 129 -20.40 -9.51 19.92
CA ARG A 129 -20.79 -10.23 18.69
C ARG A 129 -20.36 -9.51 17.42
N ALA A 130 -20.46 -8.18 17.39
CA ALA A 130 -20.01 -7.39 16.26
C ALA A 130 -18.48 -7.53 16.04
N LEU A 131 -17.68 -7.46 17.12
CA LEU A 131 -16.24 -7.64 17.06
C LEU A 131 -15.84 -9.03 16.56
N VAL A 132 -16.51 -10.08 17.05
CA VAL A 132 -16.25 -11.46 16.62
C VAL A 132 -16.64 -11.67 15.16
N LYS A 133 -17.81 -11.19 14.73
CA LYS A 133 -18.22 -11.26 13.33
C LYS A 133 -17.23 -10.55 12.41
N GLN A 134 -16.73 -9.39 12.83
CA GLN A 134 -15.72 -8.65 12.08
C GLN A 134 -14.39 -9.42 11.99
N ALA A 135 -14.02 -10.17 13.04
CA ALA A 135 -12.78 -10.95 13.05
C ALA A 135 -12.80 -12.16 12.11
N PHE A 136 -13.97 -12.78 11.91
CA PHE A 136 -14.17 -13.89 10.98
C PHE A 136 -14.72 -13.45 9.61
N GLN A 137 -14.74 -12.15 9.33
CA GLN A 137 -15.17 -11.65 8.03
C GLN A 137 -14.12 -11.97 6.97
N GLN A 138 -14.55 -12.63 5.90
CA GLN A 138 -13.73 -12.90 4.73
C GLN A 138 -13.69 -11.68 3.80
N ASP A 139 -12.55 -11.46 3.14
CA ASP A 139 -12.42 -10.49 2.07
C ASP A 139 -13.11 -10.94 0.77
N ALA A 140 -13.08 -10.10 -0.26
CA ALA A 140 -13.66 -10.42 -1.56
C ALA A 140 -13.01 -11.64 -2.25
N CYS A 141 -11.84 -12.09 -1.77
CA CYS A 141 -11.13 -13.26 -2.23
C CYS A 141 -11.35 -14.50 -1.32
N GLY A 142 -12.24 -14.40 -0.32
CA GLY A 142 -12.54 -15.48 0.63
C GLY A 142 -11.51 -15.66 1.73
N ARG A 143 -10.57 -14.72 1.92
CA ARG A 143 -9.49 -14.83 2.91
C ARG A 143 -9.83 -14.09 4.20
N LEU A 144 -9.43 -14.66 5.33
CA LEU A 144 -9.58 -14.04 6.64
C LEU A 144 -8.46 -13.05 6.93
N SER A 145 -8.79 -11.98 7.64
CA SER A 145 -7.79 -11.01 8.09
C SER A 145 -7.02 -11.57 9.29
N VAL A 146 -5.76 -11.96 9.06
CA VAL A 146 -4.84 -12.38 10.12
C VAL A 146 -4.72 -11.32 11.22
N ALA A 147 -4.71 -10.03 10.84
CA ALA A 147 -4.64 -8.94 11.81
C ALA A 147 -5.85 -8.94 12.76
N GLN A 148 -7.05 -9.20 12.25
CA GLN A 148 -8.25 -9.28 13.10
C GLN A 148 -8.26 -10.54 13.97
N LEU A 149 -7.83 -11.68 13.44
CA LEU A 149 -7.67 -12.91 14.23
C LEU A 149 -6.66 -12.73 15.37
N LEU A 150 -5.53 -12.05 15.11
CA LEU A 150 -4.55 -11.72 16.13
C LEU A 150 -5.08 -10.72 17.16
N ASN A 151 -5.91 -9.76 16.76
CA ASN A 151 -6.57 -8.84 17.70
C ASN A 151 -7.56 -9.57 18.60
N LEU A 152 -8.37 -10.47 18.03
CA LEU A 152 -9.25 -11.34 18.81
C LEU A 152 -8.45 -12.25 19.75
N LYS A 153 -7.25 -12.67 19.32
CA LYS A 153 -6.37 -13.50 20.14
C LYS A 153 -5.85 -12.83 21.41
N ARG A 154 -5.78 -11.49 21.41
CA ARG A 154 -5.31 -10.69 22.54
C ARG A 154 -6.35 -10.49 23.64
N ILE A 155 -7.60 -10.83 23.38
CA ILE A 155 -8.68 -10.69 24.35
C ILE A 155 -8.65 -11.92 25.25
N GLU A 156 -8.24 -11.71 26.50
CA GLU A 156 -8.20 -12.75 27.53
C GLU A 156 -9.54 -12.80 28.26
N ILE A 157 -10.20 -13.96 28.23
CA ILE A 157 -11.42 -14.22 28.99
C ILE A 157 -11.28 -15.56 29.68
N ASP A 158 -11.61 -15.59 30.97
CA ASP A 158 -11.51 -16.78 31.81
C ASP A 158 -12.72 -17.70 31.59
N ASP A 159 -12.70 -18.38 30.44
CA ASP A 159 -13.68 -19.38 30.04
C ASP A 159 -12.97 -20.54 29.32
N ASP A 160 -13.44 -21.77 29.52
CA ASP A 160 -12.80 -22.96 28.93
C ASP A 160 -12.98 -23.02 27.41
N LYS A 161 -14.17 -22.70 26.89
CA LYS A 161 -14.43 -22.67 25.45
C LYS A 161 -13.67 -21.55 24.79
N TRP A 162 -13.58 -20.38 25.43
CA TRP A 162 -12.76 -19.28 24.96
C TRP A 162 -11.29 -19.70 24.82
N ARG A 163 -10.70 -20.31 25.86
CA ARG A 163 -9.32 -20.82 25.81
C ARG A 163 -9.10 -21.84 24.70
N ARG A 164 -10.05 -22.75 24.48
CA ARG A 164 -9.98 -23.73 23.39
C ARG A 164 -10.07 -23.07 22.02
N ALA A 165 -10.92 -22.07 21.85
CA ALA A 165 -11.01 -21.30 20.61
C ALA A 165 -9.71 -20.52 20.33
N GLN A 166 -9.12 -19.91 21.36
CA GLN A 166 -7.84 -19.21 21.30
C GLN A 166 -6.69 -20.15 20.87
N GLY A 167 -6.73 -21.40 21.37
CA GLY A 167 -5.85 -22.48 20.91
C GLY A 167 -6.04 -22.78 19.43
N ALA A 168 -7.28 -23.00 18.99
CA ALA A 168 -7.59 -23.25 17.57
C ALA A 168 -7.20 -22.09 16.64
N ILE A 169 -7.37 -20.83 17.06
CA ILE A 169 -6.85 -19.66 16.32
C ILE A 169 -5.33 -19.73 16.22
N GLY A 170 -4.64 -20.11 17.31
CA GLY A 170 -3.19 -20.28 17.30
C GLY A 170 -2.72 -21.33 16.31
N ASP A 171 -3.36 -22.50 16.31
CA ASP A 171 -3.01 -23.62 15.43
C ASP A 171 -3.34 -23.32 13.97
N ALA A 172 -4.38 -22.53 13.71
CA ALA A 172 -4.75 -22.11 12.37
C ALA A 172 -3.72 -21.18 11.71
N LEU A 173 -3.04 -20.34 12.49
CA LEU A 173 -2.14 -19.32 11.96
C LEU A 173 -0.77 -19.93 11.61
N ARG A 174 -0.55 -20.13 10.31
CA ARG A 174 0.67 -20.77 9.81
C ARG A 174 1.43 -19.89 8.82
N PRO A 175 2.78 -19.94 8.80
CA PRO A 175 3.56 -19.32 7.75
C PRO A 175 3.24 -19.97 6.40
N ALA A 176 2.75 -19.18 5.45
CA ALA A 176 2.43 -19.65 4.09
C ALA A 176 3.53 -19.30 3.09
N GLY A 177 4.25 -18.20 3.32
CA GLY A 177 5.31 -17.78 2.41
C GLY A 177 5.98 -16.48 2.85
N ARG A 178 6.60 -15.81 1.89
CA ARG A 178 7.17 -14.47 2.08
C ARG A 178 6.75 -13.55 0.96
N ALA A 179 6.47 -12.31 1.33
CA ALA A 179 6.24 -11.23 0.41
C ALA A 179 7.46 -10.31 0.43
N GLU A 180 7.97 -10.00 -0.76
CA GLU A 180 9.10 -9.11 -0.96
C GLU A 180 8.59 -7.79 -1.54
N TYR A 181 8.89 -6.69 -0.87
CA TYR A 181 8.45 -5.36 -1.25
C TYR A 181 9.66 -4.49 -1.56
N VAL A 182 9.78 -4.06 -2.81
CA VAL A 182 10.75 -3.05 -3.23
C VAL A 182 10.08 -1.70 -3.22
N ARG A 183 10.71 -0.73 -2.54
CA ARG A 183 10.31 0.68 -2.58
C ARG A 183 11.50 1.54 -2.98
N ILE A 184 11.25 2.51 -3.85
CA ILE A 184 12.24 3.48 -4.30
C ILE A 184 11.81 4.85 -3.81
N TYR A 185 12.78 5.62 -3.34
CA TYR A 185 12.58 6.98 -2.88
C TYR A 185 13.61 7.90 -3.52
N THR A 186 13.18 9.13 -3.74
CA THR A 186 13.99 10.23 -4.28
C THR A 186 13.78 11.48 -3.44
N ARG A 187 14.76 12.38 -3.44
CA ARG A 187 14.67 13.72 -2.86
C ARG A 187 15.65 14.65 -3.57
N GLN A 188 15.42 15.96 -3.50
CA GLN A 188 16.25 16.95 -4.20
C GLN A 188 17.59 17.19 -3.50
N ALA A 189 17.58 17.37 -2.18
CA ALA A 189 18.78 17.51 -1.36
C ALA A 189 18.84 16.49 -0.21
N ALA A 190 20.03 16.29 0.35
CA ALA A 190 20.28 15.33 1.42
C ALA A 190 19.55 15.64 2.74
N THR A 191 18.97 16.82 2.89
CA THR A 191 18.15 17.23 4.06
C THR A 191 16.66 17.11 3.82
N ASP A 192 16.25 16.92 2.56
CA ASP A 192 14.84 16.95 2.20
C ASP A 192 14.11 15.66 2.60
N PRO A 193 12.77 15.73 2.78
CA PRO A 193 11.96 14.55 3.00
C PRO A 193 12.04 13.59 1.80
N TRP A 194 11.88 12.31 2.08
CA TRP A 194 11.85 11.28 1.04
C TRP A 194 10.49 11.27 0.35
N GLU A 195 10.51 11.33 -0.97
CA GLU A 195 9.34 11.12 -1.81
C GLU A 195 9.43 9.73 -2.42
N GLN A 196 8.36 8.94 -2.30
CA GLN A 196 8.33 7.62 -2.91
C GLN A 196 8.12 7.76 -4.41
N LEU A 197 8.93 7.04 -5.20
CA LEU A 197 8.67 6.84 -6.63
C LEU A 197 7.57 5.79 -6.78
N PRO A 198 6.33 6.16 -7.17
CA PRO A 198 5.22 5.23 -7.24
C PRO A 198 5.35 4.34 -8.47
N LEU A 199 5.14 3.03 -8.28
CA LEU A 199 5.12 2.03 -9.36
C LEU A 199 3.71 1.44 -9.56
N HIS A 200 2.68 2.02 -8.92
CA HIS A 200 1.30 1.56 -9.04
C HIS A 200 0.42 2.66 -9.66
N LEU A 201 -0.51 2.23 -10.51
CA LEU A 201 -1.27 3.10 -11.41
C LEU A 201 -2.00 4.25 -10.70
N ALA A 202 -2.44 4.06 -9.46
CA ALA A 202 -3.16 5.09 -8.70
C ALA A 202 -2.32 6.31 -8.29
N GLN A 203 -0.99 6.21 -8.29
CA GLN A 203 -0.10 7.30 -7.86
C GLN A 203 0.96 7.70 -8.90
N VAL A 204 1.10 6.95 -10.00
CA VAL A 204 2.04 7.27 -11.08
C VAL A 204 1.67 8.61 -11.72
N ARG A 205 2.67 9.48 -11.88
CA ARG A 205 2.56 10.80 -12.53
C ARG A 205 3.35 10.81 -13.84
N ALA A 206 2.98 11.69 -14.76
CA ALA A 206 3.71 11.84 -16.02
C ALA A 206 5.12 12.41 -15.77
N PRO A 207 6.16 11.99 -16.51
CA PRO A 207 7.47 12.62 -16.46
C PRO A 207 7.37 14.10 -16.85
N GLY A 208 7.76 15.01 -15.96
CA GLY A 208 7.58 16.46 -16.12
C GLY A 208 6.42 17.05 -15.33
N ASP A 209 5.51 16.22 -14.82
CA ASP A 209 4.45 16.59 -13.87
C ASP A 209 4.94 16.46 -12.41
N ALA A 210 6.27 16.49 -12.24
CA ALA A 210 6.95 16.57 -10.96
C ALA A 210 6.73 17.97 -10.38
N GLY A 211 5.49 18.24 -9.95
CA GLY A 211 5.08 19.43 -9.24
C GLY A 211 5.85 20.68 -9.66
N GLU A 212 5.39 21.35 -10.72
CA GLU A 212 5.21 22.79 -10.52
C GLU A 212 4.43 22.91 -9.22
N HIS A 213 5.11 23.27 -8.12
CA HIS A 213 4.42 23.88 -7.01
C HIS A 213 3.60 24.98 -7.67
N THR A 214 2.27 24.83 -7.69
CA THR A 214 1.44 25.98 -8.03
C THR A 214 1.93 27.13 -7.16
N PRO A 215 2.03 28.36 -7.69
CA PRO A 215 2.50 29.50 -6.91
C PRO A 215 1.78 29.64 -5.55
N GLU A 216 0.56 29.11 -5.47
CA GLU A 216 -0.27 29.01 -4.26
C GLU A 216 0.25 28.02 -3.21
N ASP A 217 0.79 26.85 -3.59
CA ASP A 217 1.36 25.87 -2.65
C ASP A 217 2.72 26.33 -2.11
N SER A 218 3.54 26.98 -2.96
CA SER A 218 4.79 27.62 -2.54
C SER A 218 4.51 28.81 -1.60
N LEU A 219 3.47 29.59 -1.88
CA LEU A 219 3.05 30.68 -1.00
C LEU A 219 2.51 30.17 0.34
N ALA A 220 1.62 29.17 0.32
CA ALA A 220 1.07 28.56 1.52
C ALA A 220 2.18 27.91 2.38
N MET A 221 3.21 27.34 1.76
CA MET A 221 4.37 26.79 2.46
C MET A 221 5.26 27.89 3.04
N ARG A 222 5.55 28.96 2.30
CA ARG A 222 6.29 30.15 2.77
C ARG A 222 5.59 30.83 3.95
N VAL A 223 4.27 31.01 3.86
CA VAL A 223 3.45 31.60 4.92
C VAL A 223 3.44 30.70 6.16
N ARG A 224 3.24 29.39 5.99
CA ARG A 224 3.28 28.42 7.11
C ARG A 224 4.65 28.42 7.80
N SER A 225 5.73 28.44 7.04
CA SER A 225 7.10 28.48 7.57
C SER A 225 7.38 29.78 8.34
N ALA A 226 7.04 30.94 7.75
CA ALA A 226 7.26 32.25 8.38
C ALA A 226 6.45 32.43 9.67
N VAL A 227 5.20 31.95 9.69
CA VAL A 227 4.36 31.98 10.90
C VAL A 227 4.89 31.03 11.98
N ALA A 228 5.39 29.85 11.60
CA ALA A 228 5.99 28.90 12.54
C ALA A 228 7.27 29.47 13.17
N GLU A 229 8.15 30.08 12.37
CA GLU A 229 9.37 30.75 12.88
C GLU A 229 9.05 31.95 13.79
N ALA A 230 8.07 32.77 13.42
CA ALA A 230 7.66 33.92 14.23
C ALA A 230 7.10 33.48 15.60
N ARG A 231 6.32 32.40 15.62
CA ARG A 231 5.81 31.80 16.87
C ARG A 231 6.94 31.23 17.74
N TYR A 232 7.93 30.57 17.12
CA TYR A 232 9.09 30.07 17.83
C TYR A 232 9.92 31.20 18.46
N ARG A 233 10.03 32.36 17.80
CA ARG A 233 10.74 33.55 18.28
C ARG A 233 9.93 34.42 19.25
N GLY A 234 8.71 34.01 19.64
CA GLY A 234 7.87 34.74 20.60
C GLY A 234 7.31 36.07 20.08
N VAL A 235 7.17 36.22 18.77
CA VAL A 235 6.64 37.45 18.14
C VAL A 235 5.17 37.65 18.53
N LYS A 236 4.80 38.88 18.90
CA LYS A 236 3.42 39.22 19.31
C LYS A 236 2.45 39.03 18.15
N GLN A 237 1.21 38.65 18.46
CA GLN A 237 0.19 38.29 17.46
C GLN A 237 -0.15 39.41 16.47
N GLY A 238 0.02 40.69 16.86
CA GLY A 238 -0.13 41.85 15.98
C GLY A 238 0.88 41.88 14.84
N ASP A 239 2.13 41.46 15.09
CA ASP A 239 3.23 41.55 14.13
C ASP A 239 3.29 40.35 13.17
N ILE A 240 2.68 39.21 13.56
CA ILE A 240 2.55 38.03 12.69
C ILE A 240 1.77 38.37 11.41
N ARG A 241 0.80 39.29 11.48
CA ARG A 241 -0.01 39.70 10.32
C ARG A 241 0.85 40.43 9.27
N GLN A 242 1.83 41.21 9.71
CA GLN A 242 2.78 41.89 8.82
C GLN A 242 3.73 40.89 8.16
N ILE A 243 4.21 39.90 8.91
CA ILE A 243 5.08 38.82 8.41
C ILE A 243 4.36 37.98 7.34
N VAL A 244 3.07 37.69 7.52
CA VAL A 244 2.24 37.00 6.51
C VAL A 244 2.10 37.86 5.25
N ASN A 245 1.87 39.17 5.38
CA ASN A 245 1.76 40.07 4.23
C ASN A 245 3.06 40.18 3.43
N ASP A 246 4.20 40.26 4.13
CA ASP A 246 5.53 40.32 3.53
C ASP A 246 5.88 38.98 2.83
N ALA A 247 5.51 37.85 3.42
CA ALA A 247 5.65 36.52 2.81
C ALA A 247 4.77 36.33 1.56
N CYS A 248 3.62 37.02 1.51
CA CYS A 248 2.71 37.10 0.36
C CYS A 248 3.13 38.11 -0.72
N GLY A 249 4.20 38.88 -0.51
CA GLY A 249 4.69 39.87 -1.49
C GLY A 249 3.74 41.06 -1.70
N ARG A 250 2.84 41.37 -0.76
CA ARG A 250 2.01 42.57 -0.84
C ARG A 250 2.83 43.79 -0.41
N PRO A 251 2.82 44.91 -1.16
CA PRO A 251 3.56 46.11 -0.78
C PRO A 251 3.02 46.67 0.55
N LYS A 252 3.93 47.18 1.39
CA LYS A 252 3.55 47.94 2.59
C LYS A 252 2.66 49.10 2.16
N LYS A 253 1.50 49.22 2.80
CA LYS A 253 0.72 50.45 2.71
C LYS A 253 1.52 51.49 3.50
N ASP A 254 2.18 52.41 2.80
CA ASP A 254 2.84 53.53 3.44
C ASP A 254 1.77 54.37 4.12
N ASP A 255 1.72 54.28 5.44
CA ASP A 255 0.96 55.19 6.28
C ASP A 255 1.74 56.50 6.36
N GLY A 256 1.40 57.46 5.51
CA GLY A 256 1.81 58.85 5.71
C GLY A 256 1.87 59.71 4.44
N ASP A 257 0.77 60.39 4.14
CA ASP A 257 0.88 61.80 3.73
C ASP A 257 -0.34 62.57 4.31
N PRO A 258 -0.13 63.62 5.13
CA PRO A 258 -1.21 64.45 5.63
C PRO A 258 -1.55 65.56 4.62
N ALA A 259 -2.83 65.68 4.27
CA ALA A 259 -3.43 66.90 3.73
C ALA A 259 -4.78 67.13 4.40
#